data_AF-A0A974TDS8-F1
#
_entry.id   AF-A0A974TDS8-F1
#
_cell.length_a   1.000
_cell.length_b   1.000
_cell.length_c   1.000
_cell.angle_alpha   90.00
_cell.angle_beta   90.00
_cell.angle_gamma   90.00
#
_symmetry.space_group_name_H-M   'P 1'
#
loop_
_entity.id
_entity.type
_entity.pdbx_description
1 polymer ?
#
loop_
_entity_poly.entity_id
_entity_poly.type
_entity_poly.pdbx_seq_one_letter_code
_entity_poly.pdbx_strand_id
1 'polypeptide(L)'
;MKLLFKSATAVLLLASTSAMALSDTDREAAIKAAKAGPVGRYIECGVEMGSPVELDVTPMDLNADGVEEVMITASHENGGAACFSHLGMNKTLMIRNRKGEWIANLGFDAQEIKALPDRSNGYQDLAVDLAGDCWPVWRHNATEYHIYKQCQKGKLVIASSWKAGGSQPKRLEDTLGWDNDQLYIHNGSGMYVNMGTGIIRYAAPKESIAGTVKEGTVLFRGEFKNAPGLEARGTVNGTAYVFKKGCEPAPYQVSGTYNAWSVTMKGAAPRRAKDSCAVLEATKNSPHAVLKFEAPPDY
;
A
#
# COMPACT_ATOMS: atom_id res chain seq x y z
N MET A 1 -44.07 -53.44 44.22
CA MET A 1 -43.07 -52.35 44.35
C MET A 1 -42.83 -51.79 42.94
N LYS A 2 -43.50 -50.70 42.56
CA LYS A 2 -43.39 -50.10 41.21
C LYS A 2 -42.33 -49.00 41.25
N LEU A 3 -41.17 -49.23 40.63
CA LEU A 3 -40.16 -48.19 40.41
C LEU A 3 -40.55 -47.36 39.18
N LEU A 4 -40.89 -46.09 39.41
CA LEU A 4 -41.03 -45.07 38.38
C LEU A 4 -39.65 -44.48 38.07
N PHE A 5 -39.07 -44.84 36.93
CA PHE A 5 -37.93 -44.12 36.36
C PHE A 5 -38.45 -42.86 35.66
N LYS A 6 -38.16 -41.69 36.24
CA LYS A 6 -38.34 -40.41 35.57
C LYS A 6 -37.10 -40.13 34.71
N SER A 7 -37.23 -40.25 33.39
CA SER A 7 -36.24 -39.73 32.46
C SER A 7 -36.16 -38.21 32.58
N ALA A 8 -35.02 -37.70 33.03
CA ALA A 8 -34.70 -36.29 32.96
C ALA A 8 -34.16 -36.00 31.55
N THR A 9 -35.00 -35.42 30.69
CA THR A 9 -34.57 -34.87 29.40
C THR A 9 -33.70 -33.66 29.67
N ALA A 10 -32.38 -33.82 29.55
CA ALA A 10 -31.43 -32.72 29.60
C ALA A 10 -31.60 -31.88 28.32
N VAL A 11 -32.22 -30.71 28.45
CA VAL A 11 -32.24 -29.69 27.39
C VAL A 11 -30.84 -29.06 27.37
N LEU A 12 -30.05 -29.41 26.36
CA LEU A 12 -28.78 -28.74 26.08
C LEU A 12 -29.12 -27.35 25.53
N LEU A 13 -29.06 -26.33 26.39
CA LEU A 13 -29.06 -24.93 25.95
C LEU A 13 -27.73 -24.67 25.24
N LEU A 14 -27.76 -24.71 23.91
CA LEU A 14 -26.73 -24.10 23.08
C LEU A 14 -26.77 -22.60 23.35
N ALA A 15 -25.87 -22.12 24.21
CA ALA A 15 -25.62 -20.70 24.35
C ALA A 15 -25.05 -20.21 23.00
N SER A 16 -25.89 -19.57 22.20
CA SER A 16 -25.44 -18.77 21.08
C SER A 16 -24.55 -17.67 21.65
N THR A 17 -23.23 -17.83 21.56
CA THR A 17 -22.30 -16.73 21.78
C THR A 17 -22.55 -15.71 20.70
N SER A 18 -23.41 -14.73 21.00
CA SER A 18 -23.50 -13.51 20.20
C SER A 18 -22.08 -12.95 20.14
N ALA A 19 -21.50 -12.89 18.93
CA ALA A 19 -20.29 -12.13 18.70
C ALA A 19 -20.52 -10.74 19.31
N MET A 20 -19.77 -10.40 20.35
CA MET A 20 -19.91 -9.10 20.99
C MET A 20 -19.45 -8.08 19.96
N ALA A 21 -20.39 -7.27 19.48
CA ALA A 21 -20.09 -6.19 18.56
C ALA A 21 -18.93 -5.34 19.12
N LEU A 22 -17.96 -5.02 18.26
CA LEU A 22 -16.81 -4.17 18.57
C LEU A 22 -17.21 -2.97 19.44
N SER A 23 -16.66 -2.90 20.65
CA SER A 23 -16.95 -1.79 21.57
C SER A 23 -16.40 -0.47 21.03
N ASP A 24 -17.03 0.65 21.38
CA ASP A 24 -16.55 1.98 20.96
C ASP A 24 -15.13 2.27 21.46
N THR A 25 -14.80 1.80 22.67
CA THR A 25 -13.44 1.90 23.22
C THR A 25 -12.43 1.14 22.37
N ASP A 26 -12.79 -0.05 21.91
CA ASP A 26 -11.91 -0.88 21.08
C ASP A 26 -11.74 -0.30 19.68
N ARG A 27 -12.84 0.23 19.11
CA ARG A 27 -12.85 0.98 17.85
C ARG A 27 -11.91 2.18 17.90
N GLU A 28 -12.04 3.02 18.93
CA GLU A 28 -11.18 4.20 19.11
C GLU A 28 -9.71 3.82 19.33
N ALA A 29 -9.45 2.76 20.11
CA ALA A 29 -8.09 2.28 20.35
C ALA A 29 -7.44 1.74 19.05
N ALA A 30 -8.20 1.01 18.22
CA ALA A 30 -7.71 0.53 16.93
C ALA A 30 -7.38 1.69 15.98
N ILE A 31 -8.26 2.69 15.87
CA ILE A 31 -8.02 3.90 15.06
C ILE A 31 -6.79 4.65 15.57
N LYS A 32 -6.66 4.84 16.89
CA LYS A 32 -5.50 5.52 17.50
C LYS A 32 -4.19 4.81 17.17
N ALA A 33 -4.16 3.47 17.25
CA ALA A 33 -2.98 2.69 16.89
C ALA A 33 -2.68 2.80 15.39
N ALA A 34 -3.70 2.73 14.53
CA ALA A 34 -3.55 2.82 13.08
C ALA A 34 -3.00 4.19 12.62
N LYS A 35 -3.33 5.27 13.33
CA LYS A 35 -2.79 6.62 13.09
C LYS A 35 -1.27 6.71 13.24
N ALA A 36 -0.65 5.85 14.06
CA ALA A 36 0.81 5.78 14.15
C ALA A 36 1.46 5.09 12.93
N GLY A 37 0.65 4.51 12.04
CA GLY A 37 1.06 3.81 10.83
C GLY A 37 0.48 4.43 9.54
N PRO A 38 0.09 3.62 8.54
CA PRO A 38 -0.36 4.10 7.24
C PRO A 38 -1.56 5.05 7.31
N VAL A 39 -2.53 4.80 8.20
CA VAL A 39 -3.76 5.59 8.34
C VAL A 39 -3.48 7.06 8.69
N GLY A 40 -2.45 7.33 9.49
CA GLY A 40 -2.07 8.71 9.85
C GLY A 40 -1.73 9.57 8.62
N ARG A 41 -1.00 8.99 7.67
CA ARG A 41 -0.63 9.67 6.42
C ARG A 41 -1.85 10.02 5.58
N TYR A 42 -2.83 9.14 5.50
CA TYR A 42 -4.04 9.42 4.72
C TYR A 42 -4.85 10.56 5.35
N ILE A 43 -4.95 10.60 6.68
CA ILE A 43 -5.60 11.70 7.40
C ILE A 43 -4.91 13.03 7.13
N GLU A 44 -3.57 13.07 7.22
CA GLU A 44 -2.77 14.26 6.87
C GLU A 44 -3.05 14.71 5.43
N CYS A 45 -3.08 13.77 4.49
CA CYS A 45 -3.40 14.06 3.09
C CYS A 45 -4.81 14.65 2.91
N GLY A 46 -5.83 14.17 3.63
CA GLY A 46 -7.15 14.79 3.62
C GLY A 46 -7.13 16.24 4.10
N VAL A 47 -6.42 16.51 5.20
CA VAL A 47 -6.25 17.88 5.71
C VAL A 47 -5.61 18.80 4.67
N GLU A 48 -4.56 18.33 3.98
CA GLU A 48 -3.91 19.08 2.89
C GLU A 48 -4.86 19.35 1.72
N MET A 49 -5.77 18.42 1.44
CA MET A 49 -6.79 18.53 0.39
C MET A 49 -8.01 19.38 0.79
N GLY A 50 -8.08 19.82 2.06
CA GLY A 50 -9.18 20.64 2.58
C GLY A 50 -10.47 19.87 2.90
N SER A 51 -10.46 18.54 2.81
CA SER A 51 -11.58 17.66 3.13
C SER A 51 -11.11 16.47 3.97
N PRO A 52 -11.75 16.15 5.10
CA PRO A 52 -11.30 15.08 5.98
C PRO A 52 -11.44 13.69 5.32
N VAL A 53 -10.53 12.78 5.66
CA VAL A 53 -10.66 11.36 5.33
C VAL A 53 -11.74 10.72 6.20
N GLU A 54 -12.62 9.95 5.56
CA GLU A 54 -13.60 9.12 6.22
C GLU A 54 -12.94 7.81 6.65
N LEU A 55 -13.22 7.39 7.88
CA LEU A 55 -12.76 6.10 8.42
C LEU A 55 -13.97 5.24 8.72
N ASP A 56 -14.18 4.20 7.91
CA ASP A 56 -15.10 3.12 8.24
C ASP A 56 -14.34 2.00 8.96
N VAL A 57 -14.96 1.41 9.97
CA VAL A 57 -14.32 0.43 10.84
C VAL A 57 -15.22 -0.78 11.00
N THR A 58 -14.82 -1.87 10.35
CA THR A 58 -15.56 -3.13 10.26
C THR A 58 -14.87 -4.21 11.08
N PRO A 59 -15.57 -4.88 12.02
CA PRO A 59 -15.02 -6.03 12.70
C PRO A 59 -14.94 -7.27 11.80
N MET A 60 -13.95 -8.11 12.04
CA MET A 60 -13.73 -9.39 11.35
C MET A 60 -13.19 -10.40 12.37
N ASP A 61 -13.85 -11.54 12.56
CA ASP A 61 -13.32 -12.63 13.40
C ASP A 61 -12.53 -13.61 12.53
N LEU A 62 -11.26 -13.28 12.25
CA LEU A 62 -10.44 -14.01 11.28
C LEU A 62 -9.91 -15.33 11.86
N ASN A 63 -9.81 -15.45 13.18
CA ASN A 63 -9.28 -16.64 13.85
C ASN A 63 -10.35 -17.49 14.56
N ALA A 64 -11.61 -17.05 14.57
CA ALA A 64 -12.75 -17.71 15.22
C ALA A 64 -12.57 -17.89 16.74
N ASP A 65 -11.86 -16.97 17.41
CA ASP A 65 -11.67 -17.00 18.86
C ASP A 65 -12.70 -16.13 19.62
N GLY A 66 -13.60 -15.46 18.89
CA GLY A 66 -14.63 -14.58 19.46
C GLY A 66 -14.11 -13.19 19.83
N VAL A 67 -12.84 -12.87 19.53
CA VAL A 67 -12.26 -11.53 19.58
C VAL A 67 -12.13 -11.00 18.15
N GLU A 68 -12.78 -9.88 17.89
CA GLU A 68 -12.78 -9.31 16.54
C GLU A 68 -11.42 -8.64 16.23
N GLU A 69 -10.83 -9.01 15.09
CA GLU A 69 -9.92 -8.14 14.35
C GLU A 69 -10.69 -6.98 13.71
N VAL A 70 -9.98 -5.93 13.29
CA VAL A 70 -10.61 -4.71 12.79
C VAL A 70 -10.05 -4.31 11.43
N MET A 71 -10.92 -4.20 10.44
CA MET A 71 -10.61 -3.57 9.16
C MET A 71 -10.96 -2.09 9.20
N ILE A 72 -9.97 -1.23 9.00
CA ILE A 72 -10.17 0.22 8.85
C ILE A 72 -10.10 0.55 7.36
N THR A 73 -11.22 1.00 6.80
CA THR A 73 -11.27 1.57 5.45
C THR A 73 -11.14 3.08 5.55
N ALA A 74 -10.07 3.63 5.00
CA ALA A 74 -9.88 5.06 4.84
C ALA A 74 -10.25 5.46 3.41
N SER A 75 -11.20 6.39 3.26
CA SER A 75 -11.71 6.83 1.95
C SER A 75 -11.91 8.35 1.92
N HIS A 76 -12.11 8.89 0.72
CA HIS A 76 -12.34 10.32 0.53
C HIS A 76 -13.31 10.58 -0.63
N GLU A 77 -14.30 11.45 -0.39
CA GLU A 77 -15.41 11.76 -1.30
C GLU A 77 -14.99 12.19 -2.72
N ASN A 78 -13.92 12.99 -2.84
CA ASN A 78 -13.43 13.51 -4.12
C ASN A 78 -12.49 12.54 -4.87
N GLY A 79 -12.67 11.24 -4.67
CA GLY A 79 -12.03 10.20 -5.47
C GLY A 79 -10.55 9.99 -5.20
N GLY A 80 -10.06 10.43 -4.04
CA GLY A 80 -8.88 9.92 -3.36
C GLY A 80 -7.54 9.86 -4.09
N ALA A 81 -7.40 10.13 -5.39
CA ALA A 81 -6.21 9.76 -6.15
C ALA A 81 -4.92 10.41 -5.65
N ALA A 82 -5.04 11.60 -5.05
CA ALA A 82 -3.93 12.29 -4.39
C ALA A 82 -3.42 11.55 -3.13
N CYS A 83 -4.30 10.81 -2.43
CA CYS A 83 -4.02 10.14 -1.16
C CYS A 83 -3.99 8.61 -1.27
N PHE A 84 -4.90 8.00 -2.03
CA PHE A 84 -5.32 6.58 -2.04
C PHE A 84 -5.16 5.88 -3.39
N SER A 85 -4.33 6.42 -4.30
CA SER A 85 -4.18 5.92 -5.67
C SER A 85 -5.51 5.87 -6.47
N HIS A 86 -5.51 5.22 -7.64
CA HIS A 86 -6.69 5.06 -8.48
C HIS A 86 -7.83 4.25 -7.82
N LEU A 87 -7.54 3.57 -6.72
CA LEU A 87 -8.52 2.76 -5.98
C LEU A 87 -9.39 3.61 -5.04
N GLY A 88 -8.94 4.83 -4.69
CA GLY A 88 -9.74 5.80 -3.94
C GLY A 88 -9.95 5.47 -2.46
N MET A 89 -9.41 4.34 -1.98
CA MET A 89 -9.47 3.94 -0.58
C MET A 89 -8.27 3.08 -0.16
N ASN A 90 -7.96 3.12 1.14
CA ASN A 90 -7.02 2.23 1.80
C ASN A 90 -7.73 1.31 2.79
N LYS A 91 -7.28 0.06 2.89
CA LYS A 91 -7.75 -0.92 3.86
C LYS A 91 -6.61 -1.35 4.76
N THR A 92 -6.75 -1.08 6.05
CA THR A 92 -5.77 -1.42 7.10
C THR A 92 -6.36 -2.45 8.06
N LEU A 93 -5.75 -3.64 8.13
CA LEU A 93 -6.13 -4.69 9.08
C LEU A 93 -5.38 -4.50 10.40
N MET A 94 -6.13 -4.40 11.48
CA MET A 94 -5.62 -4.31 12.85
C MET A 94 -5.92 -5.60 13.60
N ILE A 95 -4.90 -6.18 14.24
CA ILE A 95 -5.00 -7.40 15.05
C ILE A 95 -4.46 -7.10 16.45
N ARG A 96 -5.11 -7.64 17.49
CA ARG A 96 -4.57 -7.58 18.84
C ARG A 96 -3.45 -8.58 19.01
N ASN A 97 -2.31 -8.13 19.49
CA ASN A 97 -1.27 -9.05 19.93
C ASN A 97 -1.64 -9.69 21.28
N ARG A 98 -0.81 -10.63 21.76
CA ARG A 98 -1.01 -11.31 23.05
C ARG A 98 -1.01 -10.39 24.27
N LYS A 99 -0.53 -9.15 24.15
CA LYS A 99 -0.56 -8.13 25.21
C LYS A 99 -1.85 -7.29 25.15
N GLY A 100 -2.73 -7.54 24.19
CA GLY A 100 -3.94 -6.76 23.96
C GLY A 100 -3.71 -5.47 23.17
N GLU A 101 -2.52 -5.28 22.59
CA GLU A 101 -2.18 -4.08 21.82
C GLU A 101 -2.62 -4.25 20.36
N TRP A 102 -3.26 -3.22 19.78
CA TRP A 102 -3.61 -3.19 18.36
C TRP A 102 -2.37 -2.97 17.48
N ILE A 103 -2.12 -3.88 16.55
CA ILE A 103 -1.02 -3.82 15.60
C ILE A 103 -1.57 -3.90 14.17
N ALA A 104 -1.09 -3.00 13.30
CA ALA A 104 -1.37 -3.08 11.87
C ALA A 104 -0.67 -4.31 11.27
N ASN A 105 -1.47 -5.20 10.69
CA ASN A 105 -1.02 -6.43 10.03
C ASN A 105 -1.02 -6.29 8.50
N LEU A 106 -1.93 -5.49 7.96
CA LEU A 106 -2.02 -5.16 6.54
C LEU A 106 -2.36 -3.68 6.37
N GLY A 107 -2.00 -3.11 5.22
CA GLY A 107 -2.31 -1.73 4.87
C GLY A 107 -2.09 -1.50 3.37
N PHE A 108 -3.18 -1.59 2.59
CA PHE A 108 -3.13 -1.54 1.13
C PHE A 108 -4.21 -0.64 0.56
N ASP A 109 -3.90 0.05 -0.52
CA ASP A 109 -4.96 0.61 -1.36
C ASP A 109 -5.60 -0.59 -2.07
N ALA A 110 -6.89 -0.85 -1.79
CA ALA A 110 -7.59 -2.06 -2.22
C ALA A 110 -9.11 -1.81 -2.25
N GLN A 111 -9.79 -2.31 -3.28
CA GLN A 111 -11.27 -2.22 -3.35
C GLN A 111 -11.92 -3.13 -2.31
N GLU A 112 -11.37 -4.33 -2.13
CA GLU A 112 -11.90 -5.35 -1.23
C GLU A 112 -10.77 -6.17 -0.60
N ILE A 113 -10.99 -6.58 0.66
CA ILE A 113 -10.23 -7.66 1.29
C ILE A 113 -11.23 -8.71 1.73
N LYS A 114 -11.11 -9.91 1.15
CA LYS A 114 -12.03 -11.01 1.37
C LYS A 114 -11.38 -12.12 2.16
N ALA A 115 -12.00 -12.51 3.27
CA ALA A 115 -11.61 -13.71 4.01
C ALA A 115 -11.94 -14.98 3.22
N LEU A 116 -10.96 -15.86 3.07
CA LEU A 116 -11.07 -17.14 2.39
C LEU A 116 -11.41 -18.27 3.37
N PRO A 117 -11.95 -19.41 2.88
CA PRO A 117 -12.22 -20.57 3.74
C PRO A 117 -10.96 -21.20 4.32
N ASP A 118 -9.85 -21.15 3.59
CA ASP A 118 -8.57 -21.71 4.01
C ASP A 118 -8.04 -20.96 5.25
N ARG A 119 -7.47 -21.71 6.20
CA ARG A 119 -6.88 -21.16 7.43
C ARG A 119 -5.42 -21.55 7.57
N SER A 120 -4.64 -20.65 8.15
CA SER A 120 -3.23 -20.81 8.44
C SER A 120 -2.92 -20.19 9.80
N ASN A 121 -2.31 -20.97 10.69
CA ASN A 121 -2.01 -20.53 12.06
C ASN A 121 -3.25 -20.00 12.81
N GLY A 122 -4.42 -20.59 12.57
CA GLY A 122 -5.70 -20.20 13.16
C GLY A 122 -6.49 -19.17 12.35
N TYR A 123 -5.80 -18.34 11.58
CA TYR A 123 -6.39 -17.22 10.84
C TYR A 123 -6.81 -17.60 9.42
N GLN A 124 -7.90 -17.04 8.92
CA GLN A 124 -8.30 -17.17 7.51
C GLN A 124 -7.27 -16.52 6.58
N ASP A 125 -6.97 -17.16 5.45
CA ASP A 125 -6.23 -16.52 4.37
C ASP A 125 -7.08 -15.37 3.78
N LEU A 126 -6.43 -14.33 3.26
CA LEU A 126 -7.10 -13.12 2.77
C LEU A 126 -6.80 -12.91 1.29
N ALA A 127 -7.83 -12.78 0.45
CA ALA A 127 -7.68 -12.33 -0.93
C ALA A 127 -7.86 -10.81 -1.01
N VAL A 128 -6.98 -10.12 -1.74
CA VAL A 128 -7.02 -8.65 -1.85
C VAL A 128 -7.29 -8.24 -3.29
N ASP A 129 -8.30 -7.40 -3.50
CA ASP A 129 -8.62 -6.81 -4.81
C ASP A 129 -7.80 -5.53 -5.04
N LEU A 130 -6.83 -5.63 -5.95
CA LEU A 130 -5.92 -4.56 -6.35
C LEU A 130 -6.22 -4.04 -7.77
N ALA A 131 -7.48 -4.13 -8.21
CA ALA A 131 -7.99 -3.74 -9.54
C ALA A 131 -7.61 -4.66 -10.71
N GLY A 132 -7.89 -5.95 -10.58
CA GLY A 132 -7.82 -6.90 -11.69
C GLY A 132 -8.52 -8.24 -11.42
N ASP A 133 -8.54 -9.12 -12.43
CA ASP A 133 -9.23 -10.42 -12.35
C ASP A 133 -8.53 -11.47 -11.46
N CYS A 134 -7.33 -11.15 -10.97
CA CYS A 134 -6.55 -12.03 -10.11
C CYS A 134 -6.28 -11.35 -8.77
N TRP A 135 -6.74 -11.99 -7.69
CA TRP A 135 -6.63 -11.45 -6.34
C TRP A 135 -5.53 -12.19 -5.57
N PRO A 136 -4.36 -11.55 -5.33
CA PRO A 136 -3.30 -12.16 -4.54
C PRO A 136 -3.80 -12.58 -3.15
N VAL A 137 -3.13 -13.56 -2.55
CA VAL A 137 -3.54 -14.19 -1.28
C VAL A 137 -2.49 -13.96 -0.21
N TRP A 138 -2.93 -13.43 0.93
CA TRP A 138 -2.15 -13.27 2.14
C TRP A 138 -2.49 -14.35 3.15
N ARG A 139 -1.45 -14.82 3.83
CA ARG A 139 -1.50 -15.91 4.78
C ARG A 139 -0.83 -15.49 6.07
N HIS A 140 -1.46 -15.80 7.20
CA HIS A 140 -0.89 -15.54 8.51
C HIS A 140 0.27 -16.52 8.79
N ASN A 141 1.43 -16.02 9.23
CA ASN A 141 2.63 -16.81 9.51
C ASN A 141 2.86 -17.10 11.01
N ALA A 142 1.80 -17.01 11.83
CA ALA A 142 1.78 -17.07 13.30
C ALA A 142 2.16 -15.77 14.01
N THR A 143 2.75 -14.81 13.30
CA THR A 143 3.03 -13.47 13.85
C THR A 143 2.22 -12.40 13.12
N GLU A 144 2.16 -12.48 11.79
CA GLU A 144 1.48 -11.50 10.96
C GLU A 144 1.07 -12.07 9.59
N TYR A 145 0.28 -11.31 8.82
CA TYR A 145 -0.09 -11.66 7.45
C TYR A 145 1.02 -11.32 6.42
N HIS A 146 1.34 -12.26 5.54
CA HIS A 146 2.26 -12.05 4.40
C HIS A 146 1.71 -12.59 3.10
N ILE A 147 2.22 -12.09 1.97
CA ILE A 147 1.83 -12.62 0.67
C ILE A 147 2.26 -14.09 0.53
N TYR A 148 1.28 -14.95 0.26
CA TYR A 148 1.46 -16.37 0.03
C TYR A 148 1.34 -16.71 -1.45
N LYS A 149 0.34 -16.15 -2.13
CA LYS A 149 0.19 -16.27 -3.58
C LYS A 149 0.13 -14.90 -4.23
N GLN A 150 0.88 -14.74 -5.31
CA GLN A 150 0.87 -13.53 -6.14
C GLN A 150 0.29 -13.84 -7.52
N CYS A 151 -0.22 -12.82 -8.17
CA CYS A 151 -0.67 -12.92 -9.54
C CYS A 151 0.54 -12.85 -10.48
N GLN A 152 0.67 -13.85 -11.34
CA GLN A 152 1.60 -13.87 -12.46
C GLN A 152 0.84 -14.28 -13.71
N LYS A 153 0.81 -13.42 -14.73
CA LYS A 153 0.09 -13.66 -15.99
C LYS A 153 -1.36 -14.11 -15.77
N GLY A 154 -2.05 -13.44 -14.84
CA GLY A 154 -3.45 -13.72 -14.48
C GLY A 154 -3.68 -15.00 -13.67
N LYS A 155 -2.62 -15.67 -13.20
CA LYS A 155 -2.73 -16.88 -12.38
C LYS A 155 -2.10 -16.69 -11.02
N LEU A 156 -2.70 -17.31 -10.00
CA LEU A 156 -2.10 -17.38 -8.68
C LEU A 156 -0.96 -18.37 -8.66
N VAL A 157 0.23 -17.88 -8.30
CA VAL A 157 1.42 -18.69 -8.06
C VAL A 157 1.95 -18.40 -6.66
N ILE A 158 2.64 -19.36 -6.05
CA ILE A 158 3.27 -19.12 -4.74
C ILE A 158 4.27 -17.97 -4.89
N ALA A 159 4.18 -16.99 -4.02
CA ALA A 159 5.08 -15.84 -4.04
C ALA A 159 6.50 -16.31 -3.73
N SER A 160 7.48 -15.90 -4.54
CA SER A 160 8.90 -16.24 -4.35
C SER A 160 9.48 -15.69 -3.04
N SER A 161 8.86 -14.64 -2.50
CA SER A 161 9.17 -14.04 -1.20
C SER A 161 8.60 -14.83 -0.02
N TRP A 162 7.70 -15.79 -0.25
CA TRP A 162 7.09 -16.57 0.82
C TRP A 162 8.13 -17.48 1.50
N LYS A 163 8.42 -17.19 2.78
CA LYS A 163 9.12 -18.10 3.68
C LYS A 163 8.24 -18.35 4.90
N ALA A 164 7.98 -19.63 5.20
CA ALA A 164 7.33 -19.98 6.45
C ALA A 164 8.22 -19.50 7.63
N GLY A 165 7.71 -18.53 8.40
CA GLY A 165 8.42 -17.95 9.55
C GLY A 165 9.44 -16.84 9.24
N GLY A 166 9.40 -16.22 8.05
CA GLY A 166 10.21 -15.04 7.75
C GLY A 166 9.50 -13.72 8.07
N SER A 167 10.19 -12.79 8.73
CA SER A 167 9.74 -11.41 8.93
C SER A 167 9.64 -10.64 7.60
N GLN A 168 8.62 -9.77 7.49
CA GLN A 168 8.29 -8.78 6.44
C GLN A 168 9.22 -8.67 5.20
N PRO A 169 8.70 -8.77 3.96
CA PRO A 169 9.01 -7.76 2.93
C PRO A 169 8.30 -6.45 3.28
N LYS A 170 8.97 -5.30 3.13
CA LYS A 170 8.45 -3.99 3.54
C LYS A 170 7.60 -3.37 2.43
N ARG A 171 6.37 -2.93 2.75
CA ARG A 171 5.41 -2.19 1.88
C ARG A 171 4.89 -2.94 0.65
N LEU A 172 3.65 -2.59 0.24
CA LEU A 172 2.97 -3.00 -1.02
C LEU A 172 3.87 -2.83 -2.27
N GLU A 173 4.81 -1.89 -2.20
CA GLU A 173 5.84 -1.57 -3.19
C GLU A 173 6.77 -2.77 -3.51
N ASP A 174 6.95 -3.69 -2.57
CA ASP A 174 7.77 -4.91 -2.72
C ASP A 174 6.92 -6.15 -3.12
N THR A 175 5.58 -6.01 -3.13
CA THR A 175 4.61 -7.13 -3.14
C THR A 175 3.70 -7.15 -4.37
N LEU A 176 3.45 -6.00 -4.99
CA LEU A 176 2.92 -5.95 -6.35
C LEU A 176 4.02 -6.52 -7.24
N GLY A 177 3.79 -7.70 -7.81
CA GLY A 177 4.66 -8.20 -8.88
C GLY A 177 4.89 -7.07 -9.86
N TRP A 178 6.15 -6.84 -10.22
CA TRP A 178 6.65 -5.84 -11.17
C TRP A 178 6.10 -6.01 -12.61
N ASP A 179 4.93 -6.61 -12.75
CA ASP A 179 4.18 -6.71 -13.99
C ASP A 179 3.78 -5.28 -14.39
N ASN A 180 4.25 -4.86 -15.56
CA ASN A 180 4.13 -3.52 -16.16
C ASN A 180 5.17 -2.47 -15.76
N ASP A 181 6.26 -2.85 -15.08
CA ASP A 181 7.43 -1.98 -15.06
C ASP A 181 7.98 -1.83 -16.48
N GLN A 182 7.99 -0.58 -16.95
CA GLN A 182 8.64 -0.22 -18.19
C GLN A 182 9.97 0.43 -17.86
N LEU A 183 11.02 -0.04 -18.52
CA LEU A 183 12.34 0.55 -18.37
C LEU A 183 12.41 1.85 -19.18
N TYR A 184 12.83 2.91 -18.51
CA TYR A 184 13.13 4.22 -19.10
C TYR A 184 14.54 4.66 -18.67
N ILE A 185 15.09 5.64 -19.37
CA ILE A 185 16.34 6.31 -19.06
C ILE A 185 16.05 7.72 -18.56
N HIS A 186 16.70 8.09 -17.45
CA HIS A 186 16.66 9.43 -16.90
C HIS A 186 18.05 9.84 -16.44
N ASN A 187 18.61 10.91 -17.04
CA ASN A 187 19.90 11.48 -16.65
C ASN A 187 21.05 10.45 -16.58
N GLY A 188 21.01 9.44 -17.44
CA GLY A 188 21.97 8.33 -17.52
C GLY A 188 21.73 7.19 -16.52
N SER A 189 20.63 7.20 -15.76
CA SER A 189 20.22 6.09 -14.89
C SER A 189 19.05 5.33 -15.52
N GLY A 190 19.00 4.02 -15.29
CA GLY A 190 17.83 3.20 -15.61
C GLY A 190 16.74 3.42 -14.56
N MET A 191 15.51 3.58 -15.02
CA MET A 191 14.33 3.86 -14.20
C MET A 191 13.22 2.89 -14.53
N TYR A 192 12.64 2.28 -13.51
CA TYR A 192 11.37 1.59 -13.68
C TYR A 192 10.24 2.60 -13.53
N VAL A 193 9.40 2.70 -14.55
CA VAL A 193 8.15 3.46 -14.55
C VAL A 193 7.00 2.46 -14.49
N ASN A 194 6.22 2.55 -13.42
CA ASN A 194 4.98 1.81 -13.29
C ASN A 194 3.82 2.80 -13.31
N MET A 195 3.15 2.88 -14.46
CA MET A 195 2.02 3.82 -14.63
C MET A 195 0.79 3.38 -13.83
N GLY A 196 0.59 2.07 -13.63
CA GLY A 196 -0.56 1.54 -12.88
C GLY A 196 -0.46 1.83 -11.38
N THR A 197 0.73 1.74 -10.80
CA THR A 197 0.98 2.08 -9.40
C THR A 197 1.37 3.54 -9.20
N GLY A 198 1.67 4.27 -10.28
CA GLY A 198 2.09 5.66 -10.21
C GLY A 198 3.48 5.89 -9.61
N ILE A 199 4.37 4.90 -9.71
CA ILE A 199 5.71 4.95 -9.12
C ILE A 199 6.78 5.03 -10.21
N ILE A 200 7.76 5.91 -10.02
CA ILE A 200 9.03 5.86 -10.76
C ILE A 200 10.17 5.69 -9.77
N ARG A 201 11.02 4.70 -10.02
CA ARG A 201 12.14 4.35 -9.13
C ARG A 201 13.39 3.96 -9.89
N TYR A 202 14.53 4.06 -9.24
CA TYR A 202 15.81 3.67 -9.82
C TYR A 202 15.87 2.16 -10.03
N ALA A 203 16.00 1.74 -11.29
CA ALA A 203 16.37 0.38 -11.67
C ALA A 203 17.90 0.20 -11.54
N ALA A 204 18.64 1.14 -12.13
CA ALA A 204 20.10 1.14 -12.08
C ALA A 204 20.59 2.59 -11.97
N PRO A 205 20.87 3.09 -10.75
CA PRO A 205 21.49 4.39 -10.58
C PRO A 205 22.84 4.47 -11.31
N LYS A 206 23.11 5.57 -12.01
CA LYS A 206 24.44 5.78 -12.60
C LYS A 206 25.51 5.86 -11.52
N GLU A 207 26.73 5.47 -11.88
CA GLU A 207 27.86 5.36 -10.96
C GLU A 207 28.10 6.64 -10.13
N SER A 208 28.04 7.81 -10.77
CA SER A 208 28.26 9.10 -10.10
C SER A 208 27.24 9.45 -8.99
N ILE A 209 26.10 8.76 -8.92
CA ILE A 209 25.08 8.99 -7.88
C ILE A 209 24.81 7.75 -7.00
N ALA A 210 25.45 6.61 -7.27
CA ALA A 210 25.22 5.35 -6.54
C ALA A 210 25.53 5.44 -5.03
N GLY A 211 26.38 6.39 -4.64
CA GLY A 211 26.65 6.71 -3.23
C GLY A 211 25.58 7.58 -2.55
N THR A 212 24.55 7.99 -3.28
CA THR A 212 23.45 8.86 -2.81
C THR A 212 22.09 8.15 -2.92
N VAL A 213 21.84 7.46 -4.04
CA VAL A 213 20.62 6.69 -4.29
C VAL A 213 20.98 5.24 -4.64
N LYS A 214 20.15 4.30 -4.21
CA LYS A 214 20.32 2.86 -4.50
C LYS A 214 19.22 2.37 -5.43
N GLU A 215 19.42 1.20 -6.03
CA GLU A 215 18.33 0.48 -6.70
C GLU A 215 17.09 0.39 -5.80
N GLY A 216 15.91 0.56 -6.39
CA GLY A 216 14.62 0.62 -5.69
C GLY A 216 14.27 1.99 -5.10
N THR A 217 15.21 2.95 -5.03
CA THR A 217 14.91 4.29 -4.50
C THR A 217 13.85 4.99 -5.34
N VAL A 218 12.77 5.46 -4.71
CA VAL A 218 11.64 6.10 -5.40
C VAL A 218 11.95 7.55 -5.72
N LEU A 219 11.95 7.90 -7.01
CA LEU A 219 12.16 9.27 -7.51
C LEU A 219 10.85 10.05 -7.62
N PHE A 220 9.74 9.37 -7.89
CA PHE A 220 8.43 10.00 -8.06
C PHE A 220 7.29 9.10 -7.57
N ARG A 221 6.25 9.74 -7.02
CA ARG A 221 4.96 9.15 -6.65
C ARG A 221 3.84 10.04 -7.17
N GLY A 222 2.84 9.47 -7.84
CA GLY A 222 1.72 10.24 -8.33
C GLY A 222 0.71 9.42 -9.10
N GLU A 223 -0.01 10.07 -10.00
CA GLU A 223 -1.09 9.48 -10.77
C GLU A 223 -0.80 9.64 -12.27
N PHE A 224 -0.97 8.56 -13.03
CA PHE A 224 -0.99 8.58 -14.49
C PHE A 224 -2.44 8.43 -14.96
N LYS A 225 -3.01 9.49 -15.54
CA LYS A 225 -4.37 9.48 -16.08
C LYS A 225 -4.36 9.09 -17.55
N ASN A 226 -5.35 8.27 -17.94
CA ASN A 226 -5.48 7.63 -19.25
C ASN A 226 -4.46 6.51 -19.52
N ALA A 227 -4.10 5.75 -18.48
CA ALA A 227 -3.21 4.60 -18.61
C ALA A 227 -4.02 3.32 -18.92
N PRO A 228 -4.20 2.98 -20.22
CA PRO A 228 -3.97 1.58 -20.61
C PRO A 228 -3.40 1.38 -22.05
N GLY A 229 -2.46 0.44 -22.20
CA GLY A 229 -1.97 -0.09 -23.49
C GLY A 229 -0.70 0.58 -24.08
N LEU A 230 -0.04 -0.11 -25.02
CA LEU A 230 1.24 0.26 -25.66
C LEU A 230 1.20 1.58 -26.48
N GLU A 231 0.01 2.16 -26.69
CA GLU A 231 -0.18 3.43 -27.43
C GLU A 231 -0.62 4.61 -26.52
N ALA A 232 -0.63 4.41 -25.19
CA ALA A 232 -1.22 5.35 -24.25
C ALA A 232 -0.49 6.70 -24.22
N ARG A 233 -1.27 7.77 -24.31
CA ARG A 233 -0.88 9.16 -24.00
C ARG A 233 -1.77 9.69 -22.89
N GLY A 234 -1.21 10.50 -22.01
CA GLY A 234 -1.96 10.97 -20.86
C GLY A 234 -1.29 12.07 -20.09
N THR A 235 -1.84 12.35 -18.92
CA THR A 235 -1.31 13.34 -17.99
C THR A 235 -0.78 12.65 -16.75
N VAL A 236 0.23 13.24 -16.15
CA VAL A 236 0.85 12.76 -14.92
C VAL A 236 0.98 13.90 -13.93
N ASN A 237 0.63 13.66 -12.67
CA ASN A 237 0.76 14.64 -11.60
C ASN A 237 1.23 13.92 -10.32
N GLY A 238 2.08 14.56 -9.53
CA GLY A 238 2.51 14.00 -8.25
C GLY A 238 3.72 14.68 -7.65
N THR A 239 4.39 13.97 -6.75
CA THR A 239 5.56 14.44 -6.01
C THR A 239 6.83 13.77 -6.54
N ALA A 240 7.80 14.58 -6.96
CA ALA A 240 9.16 14.15 -7.25
C ALA A 240 10.10 14.46 -6.07
N TYR A 241 11.24 13.79 -6.03
CA TYR A 241 12.22 13.95 -4.94
C TYR A 241 13.60 14.32 -5.49
N VAL A 242 14.27 15.29 -4.85
CA VAL A 242 15.69 15.57 -5.09
C VAL A 242 16.56 15.02 -3.96
N PHE A 243 17.66 14.37 -4.34
CA PHE A 243 18.54 13.64 -3.44
C PHE A 243 19.88 14.35 -3.28
N LYS A 244 20.41 14.32 -2.05
CA LYS A 244 21.76 14.75 -1.72
C LYS A 244 22.34 13.79 -0.69
N LYS A 245 23.59 13.38 -0.86
CA LYS A 245 24.26 12.43 0.04
C LYS A 245 24.19 12.92 1.49
N GLY A 246 23.74 12.05 2.40
CA GLY A 246 23.60 12.34 3.83
C GLY A 246 22.41 13.23 4.18
N CYS A 247 21.51 13.52 3.23
CA CYS A 247 20.31 14.29 3.47
C CYS A 247 19.06 13.45 3.19
N GLU A 248 18.02 13.68 3.97
CA GLU A 248 16.66 13.20 3.64
C GLU A 248 16.21 13.73 2.28
N PRO A 249 15.48 12.96 1.45
CA PRO A 249 14.96 13.42 0.16
C PRO A 249 14.09 14.68 0.29
N ALA A 250 14.20 15.63 -0.64
CA ALA A 250 13.38 16.84 -0.63
C ALA A 250 12.27 16.72 -1.68
N PRO A 251 10.99 16.74 -1.29
CA PRO A 251 9.86 16.62 -2.20
C PRO A 251 9.59 17.92 -2.96
N TYR A 252 8.98 17.81 -4.14
CA TYR A 252 8.39 18.93 -4.87
C TYR A 252 7.29 18.45 -5.83
N GLN A 253 6.28 19.29 -6.01
CA GLN A 253 5.16 19.01 -6.90
C GLN A 253 5.59 19.12 -8.36
N VAL A 254 5.18 18.15 -9.16
CA VAL A 254 5.42 18.09 -10.59
C VAL A 254 4.16 17.68 -11.34
N SER A 255 4.00 18.22 -12.54
CA SER A 255 2.94 17.84 -13.46
C SER A 255 3.46 17.76 -14.88
N GLY A 256 2.79 16.99 -15.72
CA GLY A 256 3.14 16.90 -17.12
C GLY A 256 2.36 15.85 -17.89
N THR A 257 3.00 15.29 -18.90
CA THR A 257 2.37 14.38 -19.85
C THR A 257 3.27 13.18 -20.12
N TYR A 258 2.65 12.13 -20.62
CA TYR A 258 3.36 10.96 -21.11
C TYR A 258 2.76 10.47 -22.42
N ASN A 259 3.56 9.69 -23.13
CA ASN A 259 3.16 8.84 -24.24
C ASN A 259 3.90 7.49 -24.13
N ALA A 260 3.74 6.61 -25.12
CA ALA A 260 4.40 5.31 -25.17
C ALA A 260 5.94 5.36 -24.95
N TRP A 261 6.59 6.44 -25.38
CA TRP A 261 8.05 6.54 -25.44
C TRP A 261 8.66 7.48 -24.42
N SER A 262 7.84 8.31 -23.77
CA SER A 262 8.37 9.35 -22.89
C SER A 262 7.39 9.75 -21.79
N VAL A 263 7.95 10.05 -20.62
CA VAL A 263 7.27 10.76 -19.53
C VAL A 263 8.00 12.07 -19.30
N THR A 264 7.31 13.19 -19.36
CA THR A 264 7.89 14.51 -19.08
C THR A 264 7.08 15.24 -18.03
N MET A 265 7.73 15.59 -16.92
CA MET A 265 7.14 16.32 -15.80
C MET A 265 7.94 17.58 -15.49
N LYS A 266 7.26 18.62 -15.01
CA LYS A 266 7.87 19.90 -14.64
C LYS A 266 7.38 20.36 -13.27
N GLY A 267 8.28 20.95 -12.50
CA GLY A 267 7.98 21.52 -11.19
C GLY A 267 9.09 22.46 -10.70
N ALA A 268 8.80 23.24 -9.66
CA ALA A 268 9.81 24.07 -9.03
C ALA A 268 10.70 23.20 -8.13
N ALA A 269 11.89 22.83 -8.62
CA ALA A 269 12.77 21.91 -7.91
C ALA A 269 13.48 22.59 -6.73
N PRO A 270 13.61 21.91 -5.58
CA PRO A 270 14.34 22.43 -4.43
C PRO A 270 15.84 22.54 -4.76
N ARG A 271 16.40 23.74 -4.61
CA ARG A 271 17.85 23.96 -4.62
C ARG A 271 18.36 23.93 -3.19
N ARG A 272 19.24 22.97 -2.92
CA ARG A 272 19.90 22.88 -1.62
C ARG A 272 21.14 23.75 -1.55
N ALA A 273 21.47 24.17 -0.34
CA ALA A 273 22.77 24.73 -0.02
C ALA A 273 23.88 23.72 -0.40
N LYS A 274 25.07 24.23 -0.73
CA LYS A 274 26.19 23.38 -1.18
C LYS A 274 26.71 22.49 -0.07
N ASP A 275 26.74 22.99 1.16
CA ASP A 275 27.37 22.45 2.35
C ASP A 275 26.39 21.91 3.41
N SER A 276 25.08 22.09 3.23
CA SER A 276 24.08 21.57 4.17
C SER A 276 22.87 20.92 3.48
N CYS A 277 21.94 20.38 4.26
CA CYS A 277 20.69 19.81 3.75
C CYS A 277 19.59 20.85 3.55
N ALA A 278 19.83 22.11 3.92
CA ALA A 278 18.85 23.19 3.82
C ALA A 278 18.44 23.46 2.37
N VAL A 279 17.14 23.61 2.14
CA VAL A 279 16.58 24.08 0.86
C VAL A 279 16.61 25.60 0.90
N LEU A 280 17.33 26.21 -0.04
CA LEU A 280 17.45 27.67 -0.14
C LEU A 280 16.26 28.27 -0.89
N GLU A 281 15.83 27.60 -1.94
CA GLU A 281 14.72 28.03 -2.78
C GLU A 281 14.13 26.85 -3.57
N ALA A 282 12.91 27.02 -4.06
CA ALA A 282 12.34 26.16 -5.10
C ALA A 282 12.31 26.95 -6.41
N THR A 283 12.83 26.39 -7.50
CA THR A 283 12.93 27.12 -8.78
C THR A 283 12.58 26.26 -9.98
N LYS A 284 11.94 26.87 -10.98
CA LYS A 284 11.69 26.26 -12.29
C LYS A 284 12.91 26.33 -13.21
N ASN A 285 13.94 27.09 -12.83
CA ASN A 285 15.16 27.31 -13.59
C ASN A 285 16.29 26.45 -13.03
N SER A 286 16.12 25.13 -13.07
CA SER A 286 17.08 24.16 -12.57
C SER A 286 17.10 22.93 -13.49
N PRO A 287 18.24 22.22 -13.63
CA PRO A 287 18.28 20.92 -14.31
C PRO A 287 17.33 19.88 -13.70
N HIS A 288 16.92 20.06 -12.44
CA HIS A 288 15.97 19.19 -11.75
C HIS A 288 14.51 19.64 -11.91
N ALA A 289 14.25 20.81 -12.50
CA ALA A 289 12.90 21.33 -12.70
C ALA A 289 12.12 20.60 -13.80
N VAL A 290 12.82 19.84 -14.66
CA VAL A 290 12.23 19.03 -15.72
C VAL A 290 12.72 17.59 -15.53
N LEU A 291 11.80 16.66 -15.31
CA LEU A 291 12.09 15.24 -15.30
C LEU A 291 11.64 14.67 -16.63
N LYS A 292 12.61 14.23 -17.42
CA LYS A 292 12.37 13.53 -18.68
C LYS A 292 12.82 12.08 -18.53
N PHE A 293 11.92 11.17 -18.85
CA PHE A 293 12.16 9.73 -18.92
C PHE A 293 11.91 9.33 -20.36
N GLU A 294 12.86 8.64 -20.97
CA GLU A 294 12.79 8.20 -22.37
C GLU A 294 12.97 6.69 -22.45
N ALA A 295 12.19 6.02 -23.28
CA ALA A 295 12.41 4.60 -23.55
C ALA A 295 13.83 4.39 -24.10
N PRO A 296 14.50 3.27 -23.79
CA PRO A 296 15.80 2.94 -24.36
C PRO A 296 15.72 2.93 -25.90
N PRO A 297 16.77 3.38 -26.61
CA PRO A 297 16.77 3.49 -28.07
C PRO A 297 16.66 2.15 -28.82
N ASP A 298 16.79 1.00 -28.13
CA ASP A 298 16.81 -0.34 -28.72
C ASP A 298 15.45 -1.08 -28.64
N TYR A 299 14.33 -0.35 -28.73
CA TYR A 299 12.97 -0.91 -28.87
C TYR A 299 12.35 -0.59 -30.23
#